data_AF-A0A522AP89-F1
#
_entry.id   AF-A0A522AP89-F1
#
_cell.length_a   1.000
_cell.length_b   1.000
_cell.length_c   1.000
_cell.angle_alpha   90.00
_cell.angle_beta   90.00
_cell.angle_gamma   90.00
#
_symmetry.space_group_name_H-M   'P 1'
#
loop_
_entity.id
_entity.type
_entity.pdbx_description
1 polymer ?
#
loop_
_entity_poly.entity_id
_entity_poly.type
_entity_poly.pdbx_seq_one_letter_code
_entity_poly.pdbx_strand_id
1 'polypeptide(L)'
;MTNPGEARVPIAKAKGRPMLQWVGKRPLREVRSFPAQLVERFASTARAGAASADVDWSGWPDRFDRGGLLFHGDNKEVLAHLLANGFRGKVDLVYIDPPFDSGADYVRKVQLRGASGSVRLDGESHTLGEQIQYTDIWANDTYLQFMYERLLLIKELMAPNGSLYLHCDPARNAYLRIVLD
;
A
#
# COMPACT_ATOMS: atom_id res chain seq x y z
N MET A 1 56.68 23.80 -16.09
CA MET A 1 56.94 22.38 -16.41
C MET A 1 55.60 21.65 -16.33
N THR A 2 54.97 21.38 -17.47
CA THR A 2 53.74 20.59 -17.59
C THR A 2 54.12 19.12 -17.70
N ASN A 3 53.58 18.27 -16.83
CA ASN A 3 53.94 16.86 -16.72
C ASN A 3 53.54 16.10 -18.01
N PRO A 4 54.49 15.59 -18.82
CA PRO A 4 54.17 14.88 -20.05
C PRO A 4 53.64 13.49 -19.71
N GLY A 5 52.31 13.34 -19.70
CA GLY A 5 51.65 12.06 -19.40
C GLY A 5 50.20 12.19 -18.90
N GLU A 6 49.74 13.38 -18.53
CA GLU A 6 48.36 13.55 -18.05
C GLU A 6 47.37 13.67 -19.23
N ALA A 7 46.73 12.55 -19.60
CA ALA A 7 45.60 12.56 -20.53
C ALA A 7 44.31 12.91 -19.79
N ARG A 8 43.75 14.10 -20.06
CA ARG A 8 42.46 14.52 -19.49
C ARG A 8 41.32 14.05 -20.37
N VAL A 9 40.49 13.15 -19.85
CA VAL A 9 39.28 12.66 -20.53
C VAL A 9 38.07 13.44 -20.00
N PRO A 10 37.42 14.30 -20.81
CA PRO A 10 36.23 15.02 -20.37
C PRO A 10 35.04 14.06 -20.24
N ILE A 11 34.44 14.01 -19.06
CA ILE A 11 33.20 13.27 -18.81
C ILE A 11 32.03 14.25 -18.94
N ALA A 12 31.10 13.96 -19.86
CA ALA A 12 29.89 14.75 -20.03
C ALA A 12 28.95 14.56 -18.83
N LYS A 13 28.20 15.61 -18.46
CA LYS A 13 27.14 15.48 -17.44
C LYS A 13 26.08 14.47 -17.91
N ALA A 14 25.63 13.62 -17.00
CA ALA A 14 24.47 12.78 -17.24
C ALA A 14 23.28 13.67 -17.62
N LYS A 15 22.55 13.30 -18.69
CA LYS A 15 21.37 14.03 -19.13
C LYS A 15 20.18 13.66 -18.27
N GLY A 16 19.41 14.67 -17.84
CA GLY A 16 18.18 14.48 -17.08
C GLY A 16 18.39 14.29 -15.58
N ARG A 17 17.28 14.09 -14.87
CA ARG A 17 17.30 13.67 -13.46
C ARG A 17 17.14 12.15 -13.43
N PRO A 18 17.94 11.42 -12.64
CA PRO A 18 17.74 9.99 -12.48
C PRO A 18 16.35 9.74 -11.89
N MET A 19 15.59 8.81 -12.49
CA MET A 19 14.25 8.42 -12.04
C MET A 19 14.14 6.91 -12.05
N LEU A 20 13.51 6.33 -11.03
CA LEU A 20 13.17 4.92 -11.03
C LEU A 20 12.09 4.64 -12.10
N GLN A 21 12.41 3.74 -13.02
CA GLN A 21 11.55 3.29 -14.12
C GLN A 21 11.43 1.76 -14.07
N TRP A 22 10.28 1.24 -14.49
CA TRP A 22 10.01 -0.20 -14.59
C TRP A 22 9.01 -0.45 -15.72
N VAL A 23 8.96 -1.68 -16.22
CA VAL A 23 8.05 -2.05 -17.32
C VAL A 23 6.61 -1.97 -16.84
N GLY A 24 5.76 -1.25 -17.59
CA GLY A 24 4.35 -1.09 -17.25
C GLY A 24 4.05 -0.08 -16.15
N LYS A 25 5.01 0.79 -15.80
CA LYS A 25 4.79 1.91 -14.88
C LYS A 25 3.63 2.79 -15.36
N ARG A 26 2.58 2.87 -14.53
CA ARG A 26 1.37 3.65 -14.80
C ARG A 26 1.18 4.69 -13.70
N PRO A 27 1.40 5.98 -13.98
CA PRO A 27 1.09 7.06 -13.05
C PRO A 27 -0.40 7.03 -12.67
N LEU A 28 -0.69 7.03 -11.37
CA LEU A 28 -2.07 7.09 -10.88
C LEU A 28 -2.57 8.53 -11.01
N ARG A 29 -3.37 8.80 -12.05
CA ARG A 29 -3.95 10.13 -12.31
C ARG A 29 -5.32 10.32 -11.66
N GLU A 30 -6.08 9.24 -11.60
CA GLU A 30 -7.40 9.17 -10.99
C GLU A 30 -7.60 7.79 -10.36
N VAL A 31 -8.50 7.72 -9.39
CA VAL A 31 -8.95 6.46 -8.80
C VAL A 31 -10.47 6.50 -8.69
N ARG A 32 -11.13 5.42 -9.06
CA ARG A 32 -12.57 5.28 -8.87
C ARG A 32 -12.82 4.92 -7.41
N SER A 33 -13.69 5.69 -6.76
CA SER A 33 -14.14 5.41 -5.40
C SER A 33 -15.45 4.63 -5.46
N PHE A 34 -15.44 3.42 -4.91
CA PHE A 34 -16.64 2.65 -4.61
C PHE A 34 -16.92 2.70 -3.10
N PRO A 35 -18.15 2.48 -2.63
CA PRO A 35 -18.43 2.37 -1.20
C PRO A 35 -17.60 1.25 -0.57
N ALA A 36 -16.76 1.59 0.41
CA ALA A 36 -16.00 0.60 1.16
C ALA A 36 -16.92 -0.14 2.14
N GLN A 37 -16.67 -1.43 2.34
CA GLN A 37 -17.42 -2.22 3.30
C GLN A 37 -16.91 -1.92 4.72
N LEU A 38 -17.63 -1.09 5.47
CA LEU A 38 -17.38 -0.88 6.90
C LEU A 38 -17.86 -2.11 7.68
N VAL A 39 -16.94 -2.75 8.41
CA VAL A 39 -17.21 -3.96 9.20
C VAL A 39 -17.50 -3.61 10.65
N GLU A 40 -16.66 -2.77 11.26
CA GLU A 40 -16.72 -2.53 12.70
C GLU A 40 -16.34 -1.09 13.06
N ARG A 41 -16.94 -0.60 14.15
CA ARG A 41 -16.58 0.66 14.81
C ARG A 41 -16.22 0.38 16.26
N PHE A 42 -15.01 0.76 16.67
CA PHE A 42 -14.55 0.67 18.05
C PHE A 42 -14.75 2.04 18.73
N ALA A 43 -15.47 2.14 19.84
CA ALA A 43 -15.57 3.41 20.59
C ALA A 43 -14.66 3.35 21.83
N SER A 44 -13.85 4.38 22.08
CA SER A 44 -13.01 4.45 23.28
C SER A 44 -13.81 4.79 24.55
N THR A 45 -14.96 5.46 24.41
CA THR A 45 -15.94 5.67 25.48
C THR A 45 -17.33 5.68 24.87
N ALA A 46 -18.15 4.70 25.23
CA ALA A 46 -19.53 4.63 24.76
C ALA A 46 -20.33 5.81 25.33
N ARG A 47 -20.60 6.84 24.52
CA ARG A 47 -21.88 7.54 24.58
C ARG A 47 -22.68 7.07 23.39
N ALA A 48 -23.60 6.14 23.65
CA ALA A 48 -24.64 5.76 22.71
C ALA A 48 -25.48 7.01 22.40
N GLY A 49 -25.13 7.73 21.33
CA GLY A 49 -25.77 8.98 20.97
C GLY A 49 -25.34 9.44 19.58
N ALA A 50 -26.11 9.00 18.58
CA ALA A 50 -26.04 9.38 17.17
C ALA A 50 -24.76 8.98 16.41
N ALA A 51 -24.57 7.67 16.23
CA ALA A 51 -23.79 7.15 15.12
C ALA A 51 -24.47 7.59 13.81
N SER A 52 -23.97 8.64 13.14
CA SER A 52 -24.39 8.85 11.75
C SER A 52 -23.84 7.69 10.92
N ALA A 53 -24.71 7.12 10.08
CA ALA A 53 -24.31 6.17 9.05
C ALA A 53 -23.48 6.86 7.94
N ASP A 54 -23.35 8.18 8.01
CA ASP A 54 -22.67 8.98 7.01
C ASP A 54 -21.17 8.79 7.13
N VAL A 55 -20.59 8.24 6.07
CA VAL A 55 -19.14 8.20 5.84
C VAL A 55 -18.68 9.54 5.29
N ASP A 56 -19.39 10.65 5.52
CA ASP A 56 -18.90 11.99 5.19
C ASP A 56 -18.09 12.53 6.38
N TRP A 57 -16.76 12.51 6.25
CA TRP A 57 -15.82 12.95 7.29
C TRP A 57 -15.51 14.44 7.23
N SER A 58 -16.32 15.21 6.51
CA SER A 58 -16.27 16.66 6.57
C SER A 58 -16.36 17.10 8.04
N GLY A 59 -15.35 17.82 8.53
CA GLY A 59 -15.28 18.26 9.94
C GLY A 59 -14.70 17.26 10.95
N TRP A 60 -13.97 16.23 10.50
CA TRP A 60 -13.04 15.51 11.38
C TRP A 60 -11.88 16.47 11.82
N PRO A 61 -11.51 16.58 13.13
CA PRO A 61 -11.92 15.67 14.19
C PRO A 61 -13.14 16.00 15.05
N ASP A 62 -13.65 17.22 14.94
CA ASP A 62 -14.56 17.77 15.94
C ASP A 62 -15.97 17.15 15.91
N ARG A 63 -16.36 16.53 14.78
CA ARG A 63 -17.71 15.95 14.57
C ARG A 63 -17.84 14.44 14.84
N PHE A 64 -16.76 13.74 15.19
CA PHE A 64 -16.80 12.27 15.32
C PHE A 64 -16.30 11.78 16.68
N ASP A 65 -16.96 10.75 17.19
CA ASP A 65 -16.46 9.99 18.34
C ASP A 65 -15.06 9.46 18.04
N ARG A 66 -14.14 9.61 19.01
CA ARG A 66 -12.75 9.14 18.90
C ARG A 66 -12.70 7.61 19.02
N GLY A 67 -13.06 6.97 17.93
CA GLY A 67 -13.15 5.52 17.77
C GLY A 67 -12.32 4.99 16.60
N GLY A 68 -12.09 3.67 16.59
CA GLY A 68 -11.47 2.96 15.48
C GLY A 68 -12.49 2.51 14.44
N LEU A 69 -12.06 2.33 13.19
CA LEU A 69 -12.87 1.80 12.10
C LEU A 69 -12.17 0.62 11.48
N LEU A 70 -12.93 -0.42 11.13
CA LEU A 70 -12.44 -1.57 10.39
C LEU A 70 -13.19 -1.66 9.06
N PHE A 71 -12.43 -1.66 7.96
CA PHE A 71 -12.95 -1.84 6.61
C PHE A 71 -12.47 -3.18 6.04
N HIS A 72 -13.30 -3.79 5.20
CA HIS A 72 -13.00 -5.01 4.47
C HIS A 72 -13.02 -4.73 2.95
N GLY A 73 -12.06 -5.31 2.24
CA GLY A 73 -11.89 -5.16 0.79
C GLY A 73 -10.43 -4.86 0.40
N ASP A 74 -10.20 -4.63 -0.90
CA ASP A 74 -8.87 -4.21 -1.37
C ASP A 74 -8.53 -2.82 -0.82
N ASN A 75 -7.33 -2.71 -0.25
CA ASN A 75 -6.90 -1.47 0.39
C ASN A 75 -6.83 -0.27 -0.57
N LYS A 76 -6.58 -0.43 -1.87
CA LYS A 76 -6.56 0.69 -2.83
C LYS A 76 -7.96 1.29 -2.96
N GLU A 77 -8.99 0.45 -2.99
CA GLU A 77 -10.39 0.89 -3.06
C GLU A 77 -10.83 1.54 -1.74
N VAL A 78 -10.44 0.97 -0.60
CA VAL A 78 -10.71 1.56 0.72
C VAL A 78 -10.02 2.93 0.86
N LEU A 79 -8.75 3.06 0.47
CA LEU A 79 -8.02 4.33 0.50
C LEU A 79 -8.68 5.38 -0.42
N ALA A 80 -9.14 4.97 -1.61
CA ALA A 80 -9.89 5.83 -2.52
C ALA A 80 -11.22 6.29 -1.92
N HIS A 81 -11.93 5.39 -1.25
CA HIS A 81 -13.15 5.70 -0.53
C HIS A 81 -12.92 6.73 0.57
N LEU A 82 -11.89 6.57 1.40
CA LEU A 82 -11.53 7.54 2.43
C LEU A 82 -11.22 8.91 1.84
N LEU A 83 -10.46 8.97 0.73
CA LEU A 83 -10.14 10.21 0.04
C LEU A 83 -11.38 10.94 -0.49
N ALA A 84 -12.30 10.21 -1.11
CA ALA A 84 -13.54 10.77 -1.65
C ALA A 84 -14.46 11.33 -0.56
N ASN A 85 -14.26 10.89 0.67
CA ASN A 85 -15.14 11.15 1.80
C ASN A 85 -14.51 12.07 2.88
N GLY A 86 -13.51 12.87 2.51
CA GLY A 86 -13.03 13.98 3.35
C GLY A 86 -11.82 13.68 4.25
N PHE A 87 -11.20 12.49 4.16
CA PHE A 87 -9.97 12.17 4.92
C PHE A 87 -8.67 12.73 4.33
N ARG A 88 -8.73 13.44 3.20
CA ARG A 88 -7.55 14.03 2.57
C ARG A 88 -6.81 14.95 3.55
N GLY A 89 -5.52 14.72 3.74
CA GLY A 89 -4.70 15.53 4.63
C GLY A 89 -5.03 15.40 6.12
N LYS A 90 -5.68 14.31 6.56
CA LYS A 90 -6.15 14.13 7.95
C LYS A 90 -5.43 13.05 8.74
N VAL A 91 -4.57 12.25 8.10
CA VAL A 91 -3.92 11.11 8.77
C VAL A 91 -2.55 11.50 9.28
N ASP A 92 -2.39 11.52 10.61
CA ASP A 92 -1.12 11.89 11.27
C ASP A 92 -0.09 10.75 11.26
N LEU A 93 -0.55 9.50 11.28
CA LEU A 93 0.32 8.33 11.36
C LEU A 93 -0.22 7.20 10.48
N VAL A 94 0.65 6.66 9.63
CA VAL A 94 0.38 5.46 8.85
C VAL A 94 1.44 4.42 9.17
N TYR A 95 1.00 3.20 9.48
CA TYR A 95 1.86 2.03 9.58
C TYR A 95 1.38 0.99 8.58
N ILE A 96 2.28 0.46 7.76
CA ILE A 96 1.99 -0.62 6.82
C ILE A 96 3.10 -1.68 6.83
N ASP A 97 2.68 -2.93 6.71
CA ASP A 97 3.53 -4.12 6.60
C ASP A 97 3.10 -4.91 5.34
N PRO A 98 3.50 -4.45 4.14
CA PRO A 98 3.14 -5.10 2.89
C PRO A 98 3.89 -6.44 2.71
N PRO A 99 3.47 -7.27 1.74
CA PRO A 99 4.26 -8.43 1.32
C PRO A 99 5.71 -8.07 0.98
N PHE A 100 6.63 -8.99 1.24
CA PHE A 100 8.08 -8.77 1.07
C PHE A 100 8.59 -9.12 -0.33
N ASP A 101 7.77 -9.77 -1.15
CA ASP A 101 8.14 -10.32 -2.46
C ASP A 101 9.36 -11.27 -2.37
N SER A 102 9.30 -12.15 -1.36
CA SER A 102 10.30 -13.16 -1.03
C SER A 102 10.25 -14.41 -1.90
N GLY A 103 9.23 -14.54 -2.78
CA GLY A 103 8.99 -15.73 -3.59
C GLY A 103 8.37 -16.90 -2.82
N ALA A 104 7.92 -16.66 -1.58
CA ALA A 104 7.32 -17.68 -0.73
C ALA A 104 5.86 -17.98 -1.16
N ASP A 105 5.59 -19.27 -1.40
CA ASP A 105 4.24 -19.78 -1.62
C ASP A 105 3.56 -19.99 -0.25
N TYR A 106 2.75 -19.02 0.18
CA TYR A 106 1.97 -19.09 1.43
C TYR A 106 0.66 -19.88 1.28
N VAL A 107 0.48 -20.70 0.24
CA VAL A 107 -0.66 -21.62 0.16
C VAL A 107 -0.63 -22.56 1.36
N ARG A 108 -1.58 -22.34 2.28
CA ARG A 108 -1.77 -23.16 3.48
C ARG A 108 -2.14 -24.58 3.05
N LYS A 109 -1.17 -25.50 3.08
CA LYS A 109 -1.44 -26.94 2.96
C LYS A 109 -2.07 -27.44 4.26
N VAL A 110 -3.40 -27.44 4.33
CA VAL A 110 -4.13 -28.03 5.46
C VAL A 110 -4.18 -29.55 5.26
N GLN A 111 -3.49 -30.30 6.12
CA GLN A 111 -3.71 -31.75 6.24
C GLN A 111 -4.87 -32.00 7.20
N LEU A 112 -6.03 -32.39 6.67
CA LEU A 112 -7.16 -32.84 7.47
C LEU A 112 -6.82 -34.21 8.08
N ARG A 113 -6.81 -34.33 9.42
CA ARG A 113 -6.62 -35.61 10.10
C ARG A 113 -7.82 -36.53 9.81
N GLY A 114 -7.59 -37.60 9.07
CA GLY A 114 -8.58 -38.68 8.86
C GLY A 114 -8.86 -39.03 7.40
N ALA A 115 -8.40 -38.24 6.44
CA ALA A 115 -8.44 -38.60 5.02
C ALA A 115 -7.03 -39.01 4.56
N SER A 116 -6.89 -40.23 4.04
CA SER A 116 -5.65 -40.72 3.44
C SER A 116 -5.40 -39.99 2.12
N GLY A 117 -4.85 -38.78 2.19
CA GLY A 117 -4.51 -37.96 1.04
C GLY A 117 -4.31 -36.50 1.41
N SER A 118 -3.20 -35.90 0.96
CA SER A 118 -3.04 -34.45 0.95
C SER A 118 -4.03 -33.86 -0.04
N VAL A 119 -5.23 -33.49 0.41
CA VAL A 119 -6.18 -32.76 -0.41
C VAL A 119 -5.66 -31.32 -0.51
N ARG A 120 -5.27 -30.89 -1.72
CA ARG A 120 -5.14 -29.45 -2.00
C ARG A 120 -6.56 -28.92 -2.03
N LEU A 121 -7.02 -28.35 -0.92
CA LEU A 121 -8.20 -27.51 -0.94
C LEU A 121 -7.74 -26.20 -1.55
N ASP A 122 -8.00 -26.03 -2.85
CA ASP A 122 -8.07 -24.70 -3.45
C ASP A 122 -9.22 -24.00 -2.71
N GLY A 123 -8.86 -23.28 -1.64
CA GLY A 123 -9.80 -22.46 -0.86
C GLY A 123 -10.59 -21.58 -1.83
N GLU A 124 -11.86 -21.38 -1.49
CA GLU A 124 -12.90 -20.67 -2.24
C GLU A 124 -12.39 -19.77 -3.36
N SER A 125 -13.05 -19.79 -4.52
CA SER A 125 -12.70 -19.05 -5.75
C SER A 125 -12.32 -17.58 -5.51
N HIS A 126 -11.09 -17.38 -5.05
CA HIS A 126 -10.50 -16.09 -4.80
C HIS A 126 -10.25 -15.45 -6.15
N THR A 127 -10.66 -14.20 -6.29
CA THR A 127 -10.39 -13.47 -7.53
C THR A 127 -8.87 -13.45 -7.77
N LEU A 128 -8.44 -13.41 -9.04
CA LEU A 128 -7.00 -13.42 -9.38
C LEU A 128 -6.19 -12.37 -8.59
N GLY A 129 -6.80 -11.24 -8.21
CA GLY A 129 -6.18 -10.22 -7.37
C GLY A 129 -5.94 -10.64 -5.91
N GLU A 130 -6.86 -11.41 -5.32
CA GLU A 130 -6.71 -11.96 -3.96
C GLU A 130 -5.63 -13.05 -3.91
N GLN A 131 -5.58 -13.92 -4.93
CA GLN A 131 -4.54 -14.95 -5.03
C GLN A 131 -3.13 -14.34 -5.15
N ILE A 132 -2.95 -13.30 -5.99
CA ILE A 132 -1.66 -12.62 -6.17
C ILE A 132 -1.20 -11.92 -4.88
N GLN A 133 -2.12 -11.47 -4.02
CA GLN A 133 -1.77 -10.81 -2.77
C GLN A 133 -1.33 -11.78 -1.66
N TYR A 134 -1.81 -13.03 -1.69
CA TYR A 134 -1.38 -14.09 -0.77
C TYR A 134 -0.16 -14.87 -1.27
N THR A 135 0.05 -14.97 -2.57
CA THR A 135 1.31 -15.49 -3.11
C THR A 135 2.35 -14.38 -3.05
N ASP A 136 3.43 -14.57 -2.32
CA ASP A 136 4.54 -13.61 -2.28
C ASP A 136 5.42 -13.70 -3.55
N ILE A 137 4.77 -13.95 -4.69
CA ILE A 137 5.34 -14.24 -5.99
C ILE A 137 4.84 -13.15 -6.93
N TRP A 138 5.64 -12.11 -7.12
CA TRP A 138 5.35 -11.04 -8.06
C TRP A 138 6.22 -11.18 -9.31
N ALA A 139 5.68 -10.83 -10.47
CA ALA A 139 6.49 -10.70 -11.68
C ALA A 139 7.29 -9.39 -11.56
N ASN A 140 8.47 -9.44 -10.93
CA ASN A 140 9.43 -8.36 -10.61
C ASN A 140 8.81 -6.94 -10.49
N ASP A 141 8.52 -6.29 -11.62
CA ASP A 141 8.05 -4.91 -11.71
C ASP A 141 6.60 -4.70 -11.25
N THR A 142 5.77 -5.76 -11.17
CA THR A 142 4.36 -5.64 -10.74
C THR A 142 4.23 -5.28 -9.27
N TYR A 143 5.17 -5.71 -8.42
CA TYR A 143 5.24 -5.34 -7.01
C TYR A 143 5.43 -3.82 -6.84
N LEU A 144 6.34 -3.23 -7.63
CA LEU A 144 6.59 -1.80 -7.59
C LEU A 144 5.36 -1.01 -8.02
N GLN A 145 4.64 -1.46 -9.05
CA GLN A 145 3.38 -0.83 -9.43
C GLN A 145 2.32 -0.95 -8.32
N PHE A 146 2.19 -2.12 -7.69
CA PHE A 146 1.25 -2.34 -6.59
C PHE A 146 1.50 -1.40 -5.41
N MET A 147 2.76 -1.26 -4.99
CA MET A 147 3.17 -0.37 -3.91
C MET A 147 3.04 1.10 -4.30
N TYR A 148 3.47 1.47 -5.50
CA TYR A 148 3.42 2.84 -6.01
C TYR A 148 2.01 3.43 -5.96
N GLU A 149 0.99 2.68 -6.41
CA GLU A 149 -0.39 3.16 -6.39
C GLU A 149 -0.91 3.41 -4.97
N ARG A 150 -0.58 2.52 -4.03
CA ARG A 150 -1.04 2.61 -2.63
C ARG A 150 -0.34 3.72 -1.87
N LEU A 151 0.98 3.84 -2.06
CA LEU A 151 1.78 4.89 -1.43
C LEU A 151 1.35 6.29 -1.88
N LEU A 152 0.93 6.46 -3.14
CA LEU A 152 0.35 7.73 -3.61
C LEU A 152 -0.96 8.06 -2.91
N LEU A 153 -1.89 7.11 -2.78
CA LEU A 153 -3.16 7.34 -2.08
C LEU A 153 -2.94 7.62 -0.59
N ILE A 154 -2.02 6.89 0.04
CA ILE A 154 -1.58 7.14 1.43
C ILE A 154 -1.05 8.56 1.57
N LYS A 155 -0.18 9.01 0.64
CA LYS A 155 0.38 10.36 0.68
C LYS A 155 -0.71 11.45 0.64
N GLU A 156 -1.76 11.26 -0.14
CA GLU A 156 -2.89 12.19 -0.21
C GLU A 156 -3.74 12.20 1.08
N LEU A 157 -3.84 11.06 1.78
CA LEU A 157 -4.54 10.98 3.06
C LEU A 157 -3.74 11.62 4.21
N MET A 158 -2.42 11.60 4.12
CA MET A 158 -1.54 12.06 5.19
C MET A 158 -1.60 13.57 5.40
N ALA A 159 -1.66 13.98 6.66
CA ALA A 159 -1.49 15.36 7.08
C ALA A 159 -0.11 15.91 6.66
N PRO A 160 0.06 17.24 6.54
CA PRO A 160 1.35 17.84 6.15
C PRO A 160 2.54 17.40 7.02
N ASN A 161 2.30 17.17 8.31
CA ASN A 161 3.30 16.70 9.29
C ASN A 161 3.13 15.22 9.65
N GLY A 162 2.37 14.47 8.86
CA GLY A 162 2.11 13.06 9.10
C GLY A 162 3.36 12.21 8.86
N SER A 163 3.44 11.07 9.55
CA SER A 163 4.55 10.12 9.43
C SER A 163 4.08 8.78 8.85
N LEU A 164 4.90 8.20 7.97
CA LEU A 164 4.70 6.86 7.40
C LEU A 164 5.80 5.93 7.91
N TYR A 165 5.40 4.83 8.52
CA TYR A 165 6.27 3.71 8.86
C TYR A 165 5.94 2.55 7.94
N LEU A 166 6.87 2.26 7.03
CA LEU A 166 6.79 1.16 6.07
C LEU A 166 7.75 0.07 6.51
N HIS A 167 7.21 -1.08 6.93
CA HIS A 167 8.00 -2.26 7.19
C HIS A 167 8.39 -2.91 5.85
N CYS A 168 9.65 -3.32 5.69
CA CYS A 168 10.12 -3.95 4.46
C CYS A 168 11.36 -4.80 4.71
N ASP A 169 11.59 -5.75 3.80
CA ASP A 169 12.77 -6.58 3.82
C ASP A 169 13.97 -5.88 3.12
N PRO A 170 15.21 -6.36 3.31
CA PRO A 170 16.37 -5.80 2.64
C PRO A 170 16.29 -5.87 1.10
N ALA A 171 15.57 -6.85 0.54
CA ALA A 171 15.53 -7.07 -0.90
C ALA A 171 14.69 -6.03 -1.66
N ARG A 172 13.65 -5.47 -1.01
CA ARG A 172 12.78 -4.43 -1.60
C ARG A 172 13.04 -3.04 -1.03
N ASN A 173 13.73 -2.91 0.11
CA ASN A 173 14.04 -1.64 0.76
C ASN A 173 14.63 -0.58 -0.19
N ALA A 174 15.63 -0.94 -1.01
CA ALA A 174 16.27 0.02 -1.92
C ALA A 174 15.27 0.62 -2.92
N TYR A 175 14.39 -0.20 -3.49
CA TYR A 175 13.38 0.26 -4.44
C TYR A 175 12.29 1.07 -3.76
N LEU A 176 11.78 0.59 -2.61
CA LEU A 176 10.72 1.27 -1.86
C LEU A 176 11.17 2.65 -1.37
N ARG A 177 12.42 2.80 -0.94
CA ARG A 177 12.99 4.11 -0.59
C ARG A 177 12.95 5.08 -1.77
N ILE A 178 13.37 4.64 -2.95
CA ILE A 178 13.35 5.49 -4.15
C ILE A 178 11.91 5.80 -4.61
N VAL A 179 10.94 4.92 -4.33
CA VAL A 179 9.51 5.20 -4.58
C VAL A 179 8.96 6.25 -3.62
N LEU A 180 9.47 6.30 -2.39
CA LEU A 180 9.05 7.25 -1.35
C LEU A 180 9.72 8.64 -1.48
N ASP A 181 10.85 8.73 -2.17
CA ASP A 181 11.55 9.99 -2.49
C ASP A 181 10.75 10.89 -3.46
#